data_AF-A0A261C7Q6-F1
#
_entry.id   AF-A0A261C7Q6-F1
#
_cell.length_a   1.000
_cell.length_b   1.000
_cell.length_c   1.000
_cell.angle_alpha   90.00
_cell.angle_beta   90.00
_cell.angle_gamma   90.00
#
_symmetry.space_group_name_H-M   'P 1'
#
loop_
_entity.id
_entity.type
_entity.pdbx_description
1 polymer ?
#
loop_
_entity_poly.entity_id
_entity_poly.type
_entity_poly.pdbx_seq_one_letter_code
_entity_poly.pdbx_strand_id
1 'polypeptide(L)'
;MTKKSIELSDLPPEMLQLLVEKCDFVTRRRLRASSSLMYEVVDSTKLYIQSVQMGLWDKNVILKLAIKLFEDDYTLNFGESETGGTRIWSDF
;
A
#
# COMPACT_ATOMS: atom_id res chain seq x y z
N MET A 1 12.91 -27.90 26.85
CA MET A 1 13.23 -27.08 25.65
C MET A 1 12.17 -26.00 25.54
N THR A 2 12.54 -24.74 25.71
CA THR A 2 11.64 -23.61 25.45
C THR A 2 11.53 -23.44 23.93
N LYS A 3 10.32 -23.59 23.38
CA LYS A 3 10.04 -23.28 21.98
C LYS A 3 10.28 -21.78 21.78
N LYS A 4 11.29 -21.40 21.01
CA LYS A 4 11.48 -20.00 20.59
C LYS A 4 10.30 -19.63 19.68
N SER A 5 9.62 -18.51 19.95
CA SER A 5 8.62 -17.97 19.02
C SER A 5 9.34 -17.57 17.72
N ILE A 6 8.67 -17.82 16.60
CA ILE A 6 9.12 -17.30 15.30
C ILE A 6 8.35 -16.01 15.10
N GLU A 7 9.09 -14.91 14.99
CA GLU A 7 8.55 -13.61 14.64
C GLU A 7 8.46 -13.47 13.11
N LEU A 8 7.62 -12.56 12.62
CA LEU A 8 7.50 -12.32 11.18
C LEU A 8 8.85 -11.94 10.55
N SER A 9 9.68 -11.18 11.28
CA SER A 9 11.03 -10.78 10.86
C SER A 9 12.03 -11.93 10.77
N ASP A 10 11.72 -13.10 11.34
CA ASP A 10 12.57 -14.28 11.23
C ASP A 10 12.35 -15.02 9.89
N LEU A 11 11.34 -14.64 9.10
CA LEU A 11 11.09 -15.23 7.80
C LEU A 11 12.13 -14.77 6.76
N PRO A 12 12.51 -15.64 5.80
CA PRO A 12 13.33 -15.25 4.67
C PRO A 12 12.70 -14.11 3.85
N PRO A 13 13.51 -13.21 3.25
CA PRO A 13 12.99 -12.10 2.43
C PRO A 13 12.04 -12.55 1.33
N GLU A 14 12.30 -13.69 0.69
CA GLU A 14 11.47 -14.22 -0.39
C GLU A 14 10.07 -14.61 0.11
N MET A 15 9.97 -15.12 1.34
CA MET A 15 8.69 -15.46 1.96
C MET A 15 7.92 -14.20 2.36
N LEU A 16 8.62 -13.17 2.84
CA LEU A 16 8.03 -11.87 3.14
C LEU A 16 7.51 -11.19 1.88
N GLN A 17 8.26 -11.25 0.78
CA GLN A 17 7.83 -10.73 -0.53
C GLN A 17 6.58 -11.48 -1.03
N LEU A 18 6.57 -12.82 -0.98
CA LEU A 18 5.39 -13.62 -1.35
C LEU A 18 4.14 -13.27 -0.54
N LEU A 19 4.29 -12.98 0.76
CA LEU A 19 3.18 -12.51 1.59
C LEU A 19 2.68 -11.14 1.11
N VAL A 20 3.60 -10.18 0.93
CA VAL A 20 3.29 -8.83 0.44
C VAL A 20 2.67 -8.85 -0.96
N GLU A 21 3.08 -9.77 -1.83
CA GLU A 21 2.48 -9.95 -3.15
C GLU A 21 0.97 -10.18 -3.09
N LYS A 22 0.50 -10.87 -2.05
CA LYS A 22 -0.91 -11.19 -1.80
C LYS A 22 -1.65 -10.11 -1.00
N CYS A 23 -0.98 -9.05 -0.58
CA CYS A 23 -1.62 -7.95 0.14
C CYS A 23 -2.22 -6.93 -0.82
N ASP A 24 -3.43 -6.50 -0.48
CA ASP A 24 -4.15 -5.39 -1.10
C ASP A 24 -3.38 -4.06 -0.96
N PHE A 25 -3.78 -3.02 -1.69
CA PHE A 25 -3.07 -1.74 -1.71
C PHE A 25 -3.02 -1.06 -0.32
N VAL A 26 -4.11 -1.13 0.44
CA VAL A 26 -4.25 -0.51 1.77
C VAL A 26 -3.36 -1.24 2.78
N THR A 27 -3.39 -2.56 2.78
CA THR A 27 -2.57 -3.43 3.62
C THR A 27 -1.09 -3.19 3.33
N ARG A 28 -0.68 -3.11 2.06
CA ARG A 28 0.71 -2.75 1.69
C ARG A 28 1.13 -1.40 2.27
N ARG A 29 0.26 -0.38 2.19
CA ARG A 29 0.53 0.95 2.77
C ARG A 29 0.73 0.88 4.29
N ARG A 30 -0.08 0.08 5.00
CA ARG A 30 0.04 -0.12 6.45
C ARG A 30 1.33 -0.87 6.81
N LEU A 31 1.68 -1.92 6.08
CA LEU A 31 2.93 -2.66 6.25
C LEU A 31 4.15 -1.76 6.03
N ARG A 32 4.12 -0.89 5.01
CA ARG A 32 5.21 0.08 4.78
C ARG A 32 5.43 1.01 5.97
N ALA A 33 4.38 1.34 6.72
CA ALA A 33 4.46 2.20 7.90
C ALA A 33 4.77 1.45 9.21
N SER A 34 4.82 0.12 9.21
CA SER A 34 4.95 -0.65 10.46
C SER A 34 6.38 -0.78 10.95
N SER A 35 7.35 -0.89 10.05
CA SER A 35 8.78 -1.01 10.39
C SER A 35 9.67 -0.78 9.17
N SER A 36 10.95 -0.49 9.38
CA SER A 36 11.92 -0.34 8.28
C SER A 36 12.07 -1.62 7.44
N LEU A 37 12.04 -2.80 8.07
CA LEU A 37 12.07 -4.08 7.36
C LEU A 37 10.87 -4.21 6.41
N MET A 38 9.66 -3.96 6.92
CA MET A 38 8.46 -4.08 6.08
C MET A 38 8.39 -2.99 5.01
N TYR A 39 8.93 -1.80 5.28
CA TYR A 39 9.12 -0.77 4.26
C TYR A 39 9.95 -1.29 3.08
N GLU A 40 11.12 -1.88 3.36
CA GLU A 40 12.01 -2.42 2.32
C GLU A 40 11.38 -3.60 1.57
N VAL A 41 10.71 -4.50 2.28
CA VAL A 41 10.00 -5.62 1.66
C VAL A 41 8.89 -5.10 0.74
N VAL A 42 8.08 -4.14 1.18
CA VAL A 42 7.01 -3.56 0.37
C VAL A 42 7.56 -2.85 -0.87
N ASP A 43 8.61 -2.04 -0.73
CA ASP A 43 9.20 -1.30 -1.84
C ASP A 43 9.94 -2.18 -2.85
N SER A 44 10.47 -3.34 -2.41
CA SER A 44 11.07 -4.34 -3.30
C SER A 44 10.04 -5.27 -3.96
N THR A 45 8.82 -5.36 -3.42
CA THR A 45 7.76 -6.24 -3.94
C THR A 45 6.89 -5.51 -4.96
N LYS A 46 6.98 -5.92 -6.23
CA LYS A 46 6.22 -5.30 -7.32
C LYS A 46 4.70 -5.40 -7.10
N LEU A 47 3.98 -4.32 -7.40
CA LEU A 47 2.53 -4.29 -7.50
C LEU A 47 2.15 -3.88 -8.92
N TYR A 48 1.47 -4.76 -9.64
CA TYR A 48 0.95 -4.43 -10.97
C TYR A 48 -0.43 -3.78 -10.84
N ILE A 49 -0.50 -2.49 -11.17
CA ILE A 49 -1.74 -1.73 -11.26
C ILE A 49 -2.20 -1.79 -12.72
N GLN A 50 -3.36 -2.40 -12.97
CA GLN A 50 -3.81 -2.67 -14.34
C GLN A 50 -4.33 -1.40 -15.02
N SER A 51 -5.05 -0.56 -14.28
CA SER A 51 -5.60 0.68 -14.80
C SER A 51 -5.44 1.79 -13.77
N VAL A 52 -5.08 2.97 -14.24
CA VAL A 52 -5.05 4.20 -13.47
C VAL A 52 -5.92 5.21 -14.22
N GLN A 53 -6.95 5.73 -13.56
CA GLN A 53 -7.73 6.85 -14.06
C GLN A 53 -7.45 8.06 -13.19
N MET A 54 -7.24 9.21 -13.81
CA MET A 54 -7.04 10.48 -13.13
C MET A 54 -8.11 11.46 -13.55
N GLY A 55 -8.68 12.18 -12.59
CA GLY A 55 -9.66 13.22 -12.84
C GLY A 55 -9.53 14.37 -11.85
N LEU A 56 -10.23 15.46 -12.15
CA LEU A 56 -10.41 16.57 -11.23
C LEU A 56 -11.86 16.56 -10.73
N TRP A 57 -12.05 16.66 -9.41
CA TRP A 57 -13.37 16.80 -8.80
C TRP A 57 -13.29 17.78 -7.65
N ASP A 58 -14.09 18.85 -7.71
CA ASP A 58 -14.14 19.89 -6.67
C ASP A 58 -12.74 20.39 -6.22
N LYS A 59 -11.91 20.78 -7.21
CA LYS A 59 -10.51 21.22 -7.05
C LYS A 59 -9.53 20.15 -6.53
N ASN A 60 -10.00 18.94 -6.25
CA ASN A 60 -9.15 17.83 -5.86
C ASN A 60 -8.77 16.98 -7.08
N VAL A 61 -7.55 16.45 -7.07
CA VAL A 61 -7.14 15.41 -8.02
C VAL A 61 -7.58 14.07 -7.43
N ILE A 62 -8.32 13.30 -8.23
CA ILE A 62 -8.76 11.95 -7.89
C ILE A 62 -7.99 10.95 -8.75
N LEU A 63 -7.36 9.97 -8.12
CA LEU A 63 -6.78 8.80 -8.77
C LEU A 63 -7.62 7.58 -8.43
N LYS A 64 -8.12 6.89 -9.46
CA LYS A 64 -8.74 5.57 -9.34
C LYS A 64 -7.77 4.51 -9.85
N LEU A 65 -7.45 3.54 -9.01
CA LEU A 65 -6.55 2.44 -9.31
C LEU A 65 -7.36 1.15 -9.38
N ALA A 66 -7.35 0.48 -10.54
CA ALA A 66 -7.95 -0.85 -10.68
C ALA A 66 -6.85 -1.91 -10.57
N ILE A 67 -6.97 -2.80 -9.57
CA ILE A 67 -6.00 -3.87 -9.31
C ILE A 67 -6.69 -5.22 -9.45
N LYS A 68 -6.44 -5.88 -10.58
CA LYS A 68 -7.02 -7.18 -10.94
C LYS A 68 -6.83 -8.29 -9.91
N LEU A 69 -5.74 -8.23 -9.15
CA LEU A 69 -5.39 -9.27 -8.17
C LEU A 69 -6.41 -9.37 -7.02
N PHE A 70 -7.15 -8.29 -6.76
CA PHE A 70 -8.04 -8.18 -5.62
C PHE A 70 -9.49 -7.85 -6.01
N GLU A 71 -9.78 -7.69 -7.32
CA GLU A 71 -11.06 -7.16 -7.82
C GLU A 71 -11.47 -5.82 -7.16
N ASP A 72 -10.49 -5.11 -6.61
CA ASP A 72 -10.68 -3.87 -5.86
C ASP A 72 -10.37 -2.64 -6.72
N ASP A 73 -11.22 -1.63 -6.57
CA ASP A 73 -11.00 -0.27 -7.08
C ASP A 73 -10.63 0.67 -5.93
N TYR A 74 -9.43 1.24 -5.98
CA TYR A 74 -8.94 2.17 -4.96
C TYR A 74 -9.09 3.60 -5.42
N THR A 75 -9.71 4.46 -4.61
CA THR A 75 -9.78 5.90 -4.86
C THR A 75 -8.84 6.64 -3.90
N LEU A 76 -7.88 7.37 -4.47
CA LEU A 76 -6.97 8.28 -3.77
C LEU A 76 -7.32 9.71 -4.14
N ASN A 77 -7.56 10.52 -3.13
CA ASN A 77 -7.91 11.92 -3.26
C ASN A 77 -6.73 12.78 -2.82
N PHE A 78 -6.42 13.80 -3.62
CA PHE A 78 -5.37 14.77 -3.38
C PHE A 78 -5.99 16.16 -3.37
N GLY A 79 -5.76 16.90 -2.31
CA GLY A 79 -6.30 18.24 -2.13
C GLY A 79 -5.32 19.14 -1.40
N GLU A 80 -5.67 20.41 -1.30
CA GLU A 80 -4.91 21.37 -0.51
C GLU A 80 -5.15 21.10 0.99
N SER A 81 -4.06 21.09 1.75
CA SER A 81 -4.10 21.07 3.22
C SER A 81 -4.24 22.48 3.78
N GLU A 82 -4.62 22.60 5.06
CA GLU A 82 -4.76 23.90 5.73
C GLU A 82 -3.45 24.73 5.76
N THR A 83 -2.30 24.08 5.60
CA THR A 83 -0.97 24.71 5.57
C THR A 83 -0.47 25.01 4.14
N GLY A 84 -1.30 24.80 3.11
CA GLY A 84 -0.93 25.00 1.70
C GLY A 84 -0.11 23.85 1.08
N GLY A 85 0.11 22.75 1.82
CA GLY A 85 0.70 21.51 1.30
C GLY A 85 -0.32 20.56 0.67
N THR A 86 0.12 19.38 0.23
CA THR A 86 -0.76 18.34 -0.34
C THR A 86 -1.32 17.42 0.74
N ARG A 87 -2.64 17.41 0.91
CA ARG A 87 -3.37 16.41 1.70
C ARG A 87 -3.69 15.20 0.81
N ILE A 88 -3.41 14.00 1.30
CA ILE A 88 -3.73 12.73 0.62
C ILE A 88 -4.67 11.92 1.52
N TRP A 89 -5.83 11.51 1.01
CA TRP A 89 -6.75 10.63 1.72
C TRP A 89 -7.37 9.59 0.78
N SER A 90 -8.02 8.59 1.38
CA SER A 90 -8.67 7.51 0.65
C SER A 90 -9.97 7.15 1.33
N ASP A 91 -10.98 6.76 0.56
CA ASP A 91 -12.35 6.55 1.04
C ASP A 91 -12.61 5.12 1.56
N PHE A 92 -11.61 4.46 2.17
CA PHE A 92 -11.72 3.08 2.69
C PHE A 92 -11.96 3.03 4.20
#